data_AF-B1VP50-F1
#
_entry.id   AF-B1VP50-F1
#
_cell.length_a   1.000
_cell.length_b   1.000
_cell.length_c   1.000
_cell.angle_alpha   90.00
_cell.angle_beta   90.00
_cell.angle_gamma   90.00
#
_symmetry.space_group_name_H-M   'P 1'
#
loop_
_entity.id
_entity.type
_entity.pdbx_description
1 polymer ?
#
loop_
_entity_poly.entity_id
_entity_poly.type
_entity_poly.pdbx_seq_one_letter_code
_entity_poly.pdbx_strand_id
1 'polypeptide(L)'
;MITRDHRPWPTPPQRSWSFRMLRRLALTAVVSLAALAAAVPASTATASGSLGPTPAAVPTSGPLAAARPALGPLPMPMPLPLPGFLDGGDGAGPGEAGEALTRLTVSVENTGVAGADGTFELECGPTGGSHPRGQAACDRLAEAGATRAGRQELFRPTPEGTMCTMIHGGDAFARIVGTWEGRAVDTTASRRDGCEIARWNSLVPVLPDVR
;
A
#
# COMPACT_ATOMS: atom_id res chain seq x y z
N MET A 1 43.83 13.73 39.55
CA MET A 1 43.03 14.83 38.97
C MET A 1 43.32 14.87 37.48
N ILE A 2 42.41 14.35 36.65
CA ILE A 2 42.52 14.37 35.18
C ILE A 2 41.47 15.35 34.70
N THR A 3 41.91 16.52 34.24
CA THR A 3 41.06 17.56 33.68
C THR A 3 40.57 17.11 32.31
N ARG A 4 39.26 16.87 32.19
CA ARG A 4 38.58 16.54 30.94
C ARG A 4 38.37 17.83 30.16
N ASP A 5 39.14 17.99 29.09
CA ASP A 5 39.06 19.12 28.17
C ASP A 5 37.79 18.97 27.31
N HIS A 6 36.78 19.81 27.56
CA HIS A 6 35.52 19.84 26.81
C HIS A 6 35.70 20.71 25.57
N ARG A 7 36.10 20.11 24.44
CA ARG A 7 35.98 20.77 23.14
C ARG A 7 34.51 20.73 22.67
N PRO A 8 33.92 21.86 22.26
CA PRO A 8 32.60 21.88 21.64
C PRO A 8 32.65 21.27 20.22
N TRP A 9 31.63 20.46 19.92
CA TRP A 9 31.44 19.83 18.61
C TRP A 9 31.05 20.88 17.55
N PRO A 10 31.51 20.75 16.29
CA PRO A 10 31.06 21.61 15.20
C PRO A 10 29.57 21.33 14.89
N THR A 11 28.77 22.40 14.82
CA THR A 11 27.37 22.35 14.42
C THR A 11 27.24 22.02 12.93
N PRO A 12 26.31 21.14 12.52
CA PRO A 12 26.05 20.89 11.11
C PRO A 12 25.36 22.11 10.46
N PRO A 13 25.61 22.38 9.17
CA PRO A 13 24.98 23.49 8.47
C PRO A 13 23.47 23.25 8.31
N GLN A 14 22.69 24.16 8.88
CA GLN A 14 21.25 24.29 8.69
C GLN A 14 20.96 24.49 7.18
N ARG A 15 20.49 23.44 6.50
CA ARG A 15 19.94 23.55 5.14
C ARG A 15 18.61 24.29 5.21
N SER A 16 18.68 25.58 4.98
CA SER A 16 17.52 26.46 4.77
C SER A 16 16.82 26.10 3.45
N TRP A 17 15.89 25.15 3.49
CA TRP A 17 14.89 24.96 2.43
C TRP A 17 13.85 26.07 2.50
N SER A 18 14.31 27.30 2.22
CA SER A 18 13.45 28.44 1.97
C SER A 18 12.81 28.29 0.59
N PHE A 19 11.52 27.94 0.57
CA PHE A 19 10.47 28.73 -0.05
C PHE A 19 10.93 29.70 -1.18
N ARG A 20 11.40 29.18 -2.33
CA ARG A 20 11.75 30.02 -3.51
C ARG A 20 11.52 29.31 -4.85
N MET A 21 10.41 28.59 -5.03
CA MET A 21 10.09 28.02 -6.35
C MET A 21 8.67 28.27 -6.85
N LEU A 22 7.98 29.29 -6.34
CA LEU A 22 6.78 29.85 -6.97
C LEU A 22 6.80 31.38 -6.99
N ARG A 23 7.46 31.96 -8.00
CA ARG A 23 7.10 33.21 -8.69
C ARG A 23 8.31 33.70 -9.47
N ARG A 24 8.26 33.55 -10.80
CA ARG A 24 8.42 34.66 -11.77
C ARG A 24 8.29 34.08 -13.18
N LEU A 25 7.09 34.26 -13.72
CA LEU A 25 6.83 34.28 -15.15
C LEU A 25 7.67 35.37 -15.84
N ALA A 26 7.96 35.10 -17.12
CA ALA A 26 8.40 36.00 -18.18
C ALA A 26 9.83 36.57 -18.08
N LEU A 27 10.72 36.07 -18.94
CA LEU A 27 11.30 36.88 -20.02
C LEU A 27 12.02 35.98 -21.04
N THR A 28 11.75 36.28 -22.30
CA THR A 28 12.23 35.67 -23.54
C THR A 28 13.74 35.74 -23.72
N ALA A 29 14.36 34.63 -24.14
CA ALA A 29 15.63 34.66 -24.89
C ALA A 29 15.64 33.53 -25.92
N VAL A 30 15.72 33.94 -27.18
CA VAL A 30 15.80 33.11 -28.40
C VAL A 30 17.29 32.82 -28.69
N VAL A 31 17.55 31.72 -29.42
CA VAL A 31 18.84 31.34 -30.10
C VAL A 31 19.82 30.59 -29.16
N SER A 32 20.24 29.34 -29.40
CA SER A 32 20.70 28.71 -30.65
C SER A 32 20.45 27.19 -30.69
N LEU A 33 20.15 26.68 -31.90
CA LEU A 33 20.33 25.28 -32.27
C LEU A 33 21.82 24.89 -32.14
N ALA A 34 22.10 23.83 -31.39
CA ALA A 34 23.28 23.01 -31.59
C ALA A 34 22.82 21.56 -31.71
N ALA A 35 22.75 21.09 -32.95
CA ALA A 35 22.58 19.69 -33.27
C ALA A 35 23.83 18.92 -32.81
N LEU A 36 23.68 18.04 -31.82
CA LEU A 36 24.58 16.90 -31.65
C LEU A 36 23.79 15.64 -31.94
N ALA A 37 23.93 15.16 -33.18
CA ALA A 37 23.65 13.80 -33.56
C ALA A 37 24.67 12.89 -32.83
N ALA A 38 24.19 12.07 -31.89
CA ALA A 38 24.92 10.92 -31.39
C ALA A 38 24.09 9.68 -31.69
N ALA A 39 24.75 8.74 -32.36
CA ALA A 39 24.18 7.60 -33.05
C ALA A 39 23.33 6.69 -32.15
N VAL A 40 22.22 6.24 -32.71
CA VAL A 40 21.40 5.15 -32.18
C VAL A 40 22.14 3.83 -32.43
N PRO A 41 22.53 3.04 -31.41
CA PRO A 41 22.83 1.65 -31.65
C PRO A 41 21.50 0.91 -31.85
N ALA A 42 21.20 0.58 -33.11
CA ALA A 42 20.20 -0.41 -33.44
C ALA A 42 20.67 -1.78 -32.93
N SER A 43 20.23 -2.18 -31.75
CA SER A 43 20.38 -3.57 -31.30
C SER A 43 19.38 -4.44 -32.04
N THR A 44 19.80 -4.99 -33.18
CA THR A 44 19.13 -6.13 -33.81
C THR A 44 19.32 -7.36 -32.94
N ALA A 45 18.40 -7.59 -31.99
CA ALA A 45 18.28 -8.88 -31.34
C ALA A 45 17.58 -9.84 -32.31
N THR A 46 18.37 -10.71 -32.92
CA THR A 46 17.91 -11.87 -33.68
C THR A 46 17.01 -12.74 -32.80
N ALA A 47 15.73 -12.80 -33.14
CA ALA A 47 14.80 -13.78 -32.61
C ALA A 47 15.18 -15.15 -33.19
N SER A 48 15.99 -15.92 -32.45
CA SER A 48 16.18 -17.34 -32.73
C SER A 48 14.87 -18.06 -32.43
N GLY A 49 14.15 -18.40 -33.50
CA GLY A 49 13.00 -19.29 -33.45
C GLY A 49 13.42 -20.66 -32.93
N SER A 50 12.88 -21.02 -31.78
CA SER A 50 12.76 -22.40 -31.33
C SER A 50 11.27 -22.75 -31.41
N LEU A 51 10.88 -23.36 -32.53
CA LEU A 51 9.61 -24.06 -32.67
C LEU A 51 9.70 -25.33 -31.81
N GLY A 52 9.36 -25.19 -30.53
CA GLY A 52 9.05 -26.33 -29.68
C GLY A 52 7.78 -27.02 -30.18
N PRO A 53 7.70 -28.36 -30.15
CA PRO A 53 6.54 -29.09 -30.61
C PRO A 53 5.31 -28.73 -29.78
N THR A 54 4.27 -28.28 -30.47
CA THR A 54 2.89 -28.23 -29.98
C THR A 54 2.48 -29.62 -29.48
N PRO A 55 2.19 -29.85 -28.20
CA PRO A 55 1.50 -31.06 -27.80
C PRO A 55 0.06 -30.98 -28.31
N ALA A 56 -0.25 -31.90 -29.24
CA ALA A 56 -1.57 -32.12 -29.76
C ALA A 56 -2.56 -32.41 -28.62
N ALA A 57 -3.66 -31.67 -28.63
CA ALA A 57 -4.81 -31.92 -27.79
C ALA A 57 -5.35 -33.33 -28.08
N VAL A 58 -5.45 -34.15 -27.02
CA VAL A 58 -6.20 -35.42 -27.05
C VAL A 58 -7.56 -35.12 -26.39
N PRO A 59 -8.68 -35.14 -27.13
CA PRO A 59 -9.99 -35.07 -26.51
C PRO A 59 -10.34 -36.44 -25.93
N THR A 60 -10.08 -36.65 -24.64
CA THR A 60 -10.69 -37.77 -23.89
C THR A 60 -12.17 -37.49 -23.77
N SER A 61 -12.94 -38.12 -24.67
CA SER A 61 -14.39 -38.18 -24.61
C SER A 61 -14.79 -39.08 -23.44
N GLY A 62 -15.16 -38.47 -22.30
CA GLY A 62 -15.75 -39.17 -21.18
C GLY A 62 -17.28 -39.28 -21.34
N PRO A 63 -17.89 -40.47 -21.17
CA PRO A 63 -19.33 -40.60 -21.10
C PRO A 63 -19.76 -40.43 -19.63
N LEU A 64 -20.19 -39.24 -19.26
CA LEU A 64 -20.98 -39.08 -18.04
C LEU A 64 -22.40 -38.74 -18.43
N ALA A 65 -23.19 -39.82 -18.39
CA ALA A 65 -24.62 -39.85 -18.59
C ALA A 65 -25.33 -38.89 -17.64
N ALA A 66 -26.47 -38.42 -18.14
CA ALA A 66 -27.38 -37.47 -17.54
C ALA A 66 -27.80 -37.82 -16.11
N ALA A 67 -27.86 -36.78 -15.26
CA ALA A 67 -28.88 -36.67 -14.23
C ALA A 67 -29.44 -35.24 -14.30
N ARG A 68 -30.62 -35.09 -14.89
CA ARG A 68 -31.41 -33.85 -14.88
C ARG A 68 -32.06 -33.77 -13.50
N PRO A 69 -31.73 -32.83 -12.61
CA PRO A 69 -32.58 -32.58 -11.47
C PRO A 69 -33.91 -32.02 -12.01
N ALA A 70 -35.00 -32.69 -11.64
CA ALA A 70 -36.35 -32.29 -11.98
C ALA A 70 -36.64 -30.89 -11.41
N LEU A 71 -37.11 -30.00 -12.28
CA LEU A 71 -37.71 -28.73 -11.91
C LEU A 71 -38.96 -29.01 -11.07
N GLY A 72 -38.85 -28.84 -9.75
CA GLY A 72 -39.99 -28.80 -8.86
C GLY A 72 -40.83 -27.52 -9.10
N PRO A 73 -42.15 -27.58 -8.95
CA PRO A 73 -43.03 -26.45 -9.21
C PRO A 73 -42.81 -25.31 -8.19
N LEU A 74 -42.64 -24.10 -8.72
CA LEU A 74 -42.60 -22.84 -7.99
C LEU A 74 -43.94 -22.61 -7.24
N PRO A 75 -43.95 -22.41 -5.91
CA PRO A 75 -45.13 -21.86 -5.25
C PRO A 75 -45.27 -20.37 -5.57
N MET A 76 -46.45 -20.00 -6.07
CA MET A 76 -46.85 -18.63 -6.38
C MET A 76 -46.89 -17.72 -5.15
N PRO A 77 -46.71 -16.40 -5.34
CA PRO A 77 -46.67 -15.41 -4.26
C PRO A 77 -48.05 -15.12 -3.67
N MET A 78 -48.12 -15.06 -2.34
CA MET A 78 -49.27 -14.52 -1.61
C MET A 78 -49.22 -12.98 -1.61
N PRO A 79 -50.30 -12.25 -1.96
CA PRO A 79 -50.38 -10.82 -1.80
C PRO A 79 -50.83 -10.50 -0.37
N LEU A 80 -49.97 -9.81 0.39
CA LEU A 80 -50.35 -9.25 1.70
C LEU A 80 -50.47 -7.72 1.60
N PRO A 81 -51.48 -7.12 2.27
CA PRO A 81 -51.89 -5.74 2.07
C PRO A 81 -50.94 -4.74 2.73
N LEU A 82 -50.68 -3.63 2.04
CA LEU A 82 -50.15 -2.39 2.60
C LEU A 82 -51.28 -1.68 3.38
N PRO A 83 -50.97 -1.07 4.54
CA PRO A 83 -51.10 0.38 4.58
C PRO A 83 -49.98 1.08 5.36
N GLY A 84 -49.83 2.36 5.04
CA GLY A 84 -48.71 3.21 5.39
C GLY A 84 -48.55 3.55 6.87
N PHE A 85 -47.32 3.97 7.18
CA PHE A 85 -47.07 5.00 8.19
C PHE A 85 -46.17 6.04 7.55
N LEU A 86 -46.74 7.22 7.36
CA LEU A 86 -46.00 8.46 7.29
C LEU A 86 -45.58 8.76 8.73
N ASP A 87 -44.34 8.48 9.05
CA ASP A 87 -43.64 9.02 10.22
C ASP A 87 -42.35 9.58 9.62
N GLY A 88 -42.22 10.90 9.40
CA GLY A 88 -42.41 11.89 10.44
C GLY A 88 -41.26 11.89 11.46
N GLY A 89 -40.23 11.06 11.24
CA GLY A 89 -38.98 11.11 11.99
C GLY A 89 -38.00 12.04 11.30
N ASP A 90 -37.58 13.06 12.02
CA ASP A 90 -36.48 13.96 11.69
C ASP A 90 -35.42 13.28 10.83
N GLY A 91 -35.16 13.87 9.67
CA GLY A 91 -33.94 13.64 8.94
C GLY A 91 -32.76 14.09 9.81
N ALA A 92 -32.36 13.25 10.76
CA ALA A 92 -30.96 12.85 10.78
C ALA A 92 -30.69 12.46 9.34
N GLY A 93 -29.96 13.32 8.62
CA GLY A 93 -29.45 12.95 7.32
C GLY A 93 -28.68 11.63 7.46
N PRO A 94 -28.03 11.15 6.39
CA PRO A 94 -26.77 10.48 6.64
C PRO A 94 -25.89 11.50 7.39
N GLY A 95 -25.98 11.54 8.73
CA GLY A 95 -24.87 11.95 9.56
C GLY A 95 -23.76 11.11 8.99
N GLU A 96 -22.81 11.81 8.36
CA GLU A 96 -21.73 11.30 7.55
C GLU A 96 -21.56 9.82 7.85
N ALA A 97 -21.95 8.94 6.92
CA ALA A 97 -21.62 7.53 7.04
C ALA A 97 -20.11 7.53 7.24
N GLY A 98 -19.69 7.46 8.51
CA GLY A 98 -18.46 8.10 8.95
C GLY A 98 -17.39 7.62 8.02
N GLU A 99 -16.70 8.56 7.36
CA GLU A 99 -15.52 8.26 6.54
C GLU A 99 -14.81 7.10 7.24
N ALA A 100 -14.82 5.91 6.64
CA ALA A 100 -14.63 4.68 7.40
C ALA A 100 -13.32 4.79 8.19
N LEU A 101 -13.45 5.07 9.49
CA LEU A 101 -12.34 5.64 10.25
C LEU A 101 -11.24 4.59 10.31
N THR A 102 -10.08 4.95 9.78
CA THR A 102 -8.92 4.09 9.91
C THR A 102 -8.38 4.26 11.30
N ARG A 103 -8.26 3.17 12.05
CA ARG A 103 -7.67 3.12 13.39
C ARG A 103 -6.73 1.92 13.44
N LEU A 104 -5.44 2.18 13.52
CA LEU A 104 -4.41 1.15 13.55
C LEU A 104 -3.49 1.37 14.75
N THR A 105 -3.16 0.27 15.43
CA THR A 105 -2.06 0.19 16.39
C THR A 105 -0.88 -0.43 15.66
N VAL A 106 0.23 0.31 15.61
CA VAL A 106 1.48 -0.06 14.94
C VAL A 106 2.56 -0.26 15.99
N SER A 107 2.96 -1.51 16.23
CA SER A 107 4.07 -1.87 17.11
C SER A 107 5.31 -2.17 16.28
N VAL A 108 6.44 -1.53 16.58
CA VAL A 108 7.71 -1.64 15.87
C VAL A 108 8.84 -1.94 16.86
N GLU A 109 9.74 -2.84 16.49
CA GLU A 109 10.88 -3.24 17.31
C GLU A 109 12.13 -3.54 16.47
N ASN A 110 13.30 -3.43 17.11
CA ASN A 110 14.60 -3.85 16.57
C ASN A 110 14.99 -3.12 15.27
N THR A 111 14.56 -1.87 15.08
CA THR A 111 14.95 -1.08 13.89
C THR A 111 16.38 -0.57 13.96
N GLY A 112 16.93 -0.42 15.17
CA GLY A 112 18.23 0.24 15.38
C GLY A 112 18.20 1.76 15.16
N VAL A 113 17.01 2.35 14.95
CA VAL A 113 16.81 3.78 14.72
C VAL A 113 16.17 4.42 15.96
N ALA A 114 16.82 5.46 16.50
CA ALA A 114 16.33 6.16 17.68
C ALA A 114 14.93 6.75 17.44
N GLY A 115 13.97 6.37 18.30
CA GLY A 115 12.59 6.85 18.23
C GLY A 115 11.71 6.20 17.16
N ALA A 116 12.21 5.19 16.44
CA ALA A 116 11.42 4.43 15.47
C ALA A 116 10.73 3.19 16.10
N ASP A 117 11.33 2.63 17.15
CA ASP A 117 10.74 1.52 17.92
C ASP A 117 9.69 2.05 18.92
N GLY A 118 8.64 1.26 19.15
CA GLY A 118 7.54 1.60 20.05
C GLY A 118 6.19 1.12 19.54
N THR A 119 5.13 1.43 20.30
CA THR A 119 3.74 1.21 19.89
C THR A 119 3.07 2.56 19.64
N PHE A 120 2.44 2.69 18.48
CA PHE A 120 1.88 3.94 18.00
C PHE A 120 0.43 3.75 17.58
N GLU A 121 -0.43 4.68 17.98
CA GLU A 121 -1.80 4.75 17.45
C GLU A 121 -1.82 5.65 16.21
N LEU A 122 -2.52 5.22 15.18
CA LEU A 122 -2.76 5.96 13.95
C LEU A 122 -4.26 6.02 13.70
N GLU A 123 -4.79 7.23 13.69
CA GLU A 123 -6.18 7.50 13.30
C GLU A 123 -6.20 8.35 12.03
N CYS A 124 -7.09 8.04 11.08
CA CYS A 124 -7.32 8.84 9.88
C CYS A 124 -8.80 9.21 9.73
N GLY A 125 -9.05 10.46 9.35
CA GLY A 125 -10.37 11.07 9.19
C GLY A 125 -10.97 11.67 10.47
N PRO A 126 -10.40 12.70 11.14
CA PRO A 126 -9.16 13.43 10.90
C PRO A 126 -7.91 12.68 11.39
N THR A 127 -6.72 13.15 11.00
CA THR A 127 -5.46 12.51 11.44
C THR A 127 -5.20 12.72 12.93
N GLY A 128 -4.91 11.63 13.65
CA GLY A 128 -4.66 11.63 15.09
C GLY A 128 -3.79 10.46 15.56
N GLY A 129 -3.72 10.29 16.88
CA GLY A 129 -2.91 9.26 17.54
C GLY A 129 -1.46 9.68 17.81
N SER A 130 -0.62 8.72 18.22
CA SER A 130 0.78 8.92 18.61
C SER A 130 1.78 8.62 17.47
N HIS A 131 1.30 8.26 16.28
CA HIS A 131 2.16 7.89 15.15
C HIS A 131 3.11 9.02 14.71
N PRO A 132 4.45 8.82 14.68
CA PRO A 132 5.42 9.89 14.42
C PRO A 132 5.26 10.58 13.07
N ARG A 133 4.67 9.88 12.09
CA ARG A 133 4.38 10.40 10.74
C ARG A 133 2.90 10.29 10.38
N GLY A 134 2.00 10.56 11.34
CA GLY A 134 0.56 10.35 11.21
C GLY A 134 -0.05 10.79 9.87
N GLN A 135 0.16 12.05 9.47
CA GLN A 135 -0.42 12.56 8.22
C GLN A 135 0.08 11.80 6.99
N ALA A 136 1.39 11.63 6.87
CA ALA A 136 1.98 10.91 5.73
C ALA A 136 1.56 9.44 5.69
N ALA A 137 1.36 8.81 6.85
CA ALA A 137 0.84 7.45 6.94
C ALA A 137 -0.61 7.38 6.47
N CYS A 138 -1.45 8.35 6.87
CA CYS A 138 -2.83 8.45 6.37
C CYS A 138 -2.88 8.69 4.85
N ASP A 139 -2.04 9.58 4.32
CA ASP A 139 -1.98 9.85 2.87
C ASP A 139 -1.62 8.59 2.08
N ARG A 140 -0.67 7.80 2.57
CA ARG A 140 -0.27 6.51 1.98
C ARG A 140 -1.41 5.49 2.00
N LEU A 141 -2.13 5.40 3.12
CA LEU A 141 -3.29 4.52 3.28
C LEU A 141 -4.44 4.94 2.36
N ALA A 142 -4.69 6.24 2.20
CA ALA A 142 -5.68 6.76 1.26
C ALA A 142 -5.30 6.42 -0.19
N GLU A 143 -4.04 6.64 -0.59
CA GLU A 143 -3.54 6.30 -1.92
C GLU A 143 -3.70 4.80 -2.22
N ALA A 144 -3.30 3.93 -1.29
CA ALA A 144 -3.48 2.49 -1.45
C ALA A 144 -4.96 2.08 -1.51
N GLY A 145 -5.80 2.72 -0.68
CA GLY A 145 -7.23 2.43 -0.55
C GLY A 145 -8.07 2.88 -1.74
N ALA A 146 -7.55 3.81 -2.55
CA ALA A 146 -8.20 4.37 -3.74
C ALA A 146 -8.46 3.33 -4.84
N THR A 147 -7.72 2.21 -4.84
CA THR A 147 -7.93 1.11 -5.79
C THR A 147 -8.33 -0.17 -5.07
N ARG A 148 -9.13 -1.00 -5.74
CA ARG A 148 -9.50 -2.33 -5.22
C ARG A 148 -8.27 -3.20 -4.97
N ALA A 149 -7.30 -3.17 -5.89
CA ALA A 149 -6.07 -3.94 -5.79
C ALA A 149 -5.22 -3.48 -4.59
N GLY A 150 -4.99 -2.18 -4.45
CA GLY A 150 -4.21 -1.64 -3.32
C GLY A 150 -4.85 -1.95 -1.96
N ARG A 151 -6.18 -1.85 -1.86
CA ARG A 151 -6.93 -2.24 -0.66
C ARG A 151 -6.74 -3.71 -0.28
N GLN A 152 -6.69 -4.58 -1.27
CA GLN A 152 -6.52 -6.02 -1.05
C GLN A 152 -5.08 -6.40 -0.73
N GLU A 153 -4.11 -5.72 -1.34
CA GLU A 153 -2.70 -6.13 -1.31
C GLU A 153 -1.90 -5.52 -0.16
N LEU A 154 -2.16 -4.27 0.24
CA LEU A 154 -1.25 -3.51 1.13
C LEU A 154 -0.86 -4.26 2.42
N PHE A 155 -1.84 -4.85 3.11
CA PHE A 155 -1.61 -5.59 4.35
C PHE A 155 -1.54 -7.12 4.13
N ARG A 156 -1.65 -7.60 2.89
CA ARG A 156 -1.60 -9.03 2.60
C ARG A 156 -0.19 -9.56 2.89
N PRO A 157 -0.03 -10.70 3.59
CA PRO A 157 1.27 -11.30 3.79
C PRO A 157 1.86 -11.78 2.45
N THR A 158 3.18 -11.93 2.41
CA THR A 158 3.86 -12.61 1.31
C THR A 158 3.26 -14.02 1.16
N PRO A 159 2.80 -14.43 -0.04
CA PRO A 159 2.26 -15.77 -0.23
C PRO A 159 3.30 -16.84 0.12
N GLU A 160 2.84 -17.93 0.74
CA GLU A 160 3.71 -19.07 0.99
C GLU A 160 4.29 -19.64 -0.32
N GLY A 161 5.53 -20.11 -0.28
CA GLY A 161 6.23 -20.64 -1.45
C GLY A 161 6.68 -19.57 -2.47
N THR A 162 6.52 -18.27 -2.17
CA THR A 162 7.11 -17.21 -2.99
C THR A 162 8.63 -17.34 -2.98
N MET A 163 9.25 -17.31 -4.17
CA MET A 163 10.70 -17.35 -4.31
C MET A 163 11.29 -16.00 -3.93
N CYS A 164 11.86 -15.91 -2.72
CA CYS A 164 12.42 -14.70 -2.15
C CYS A 164 13.95 -14.77 -2.11
N THR A 165 14.62 -13.64 -2.30
CA THR A 165 16.08 -13.59 -2.14
C THR A 165 16.45 -13.70 -0.66
N MET A 166 17.54 -14.39 -0.34
CA MET A 166 18.05 -14.54 1.04
C MET A 166 18.78 -13.30 1.58
N ILE A 167 18.44 -12.11 1.09
CA ILE A 167 19.04 -10.85 1.52
C ILE A 167 18.40 -10.42 2.83
N HIS A 168 19.21 -10.32 3.88
CA HIS A 168 18.76 -9.88 5.19
C HIS A 168 18.85 -8.35 5.32
N GLY A 169 17.74 -7.71 5.67
CA GLY A 169 17.63 -6.26 5.86
C GLY A 169 17.72 -5.82 7.32
N GLY A 170 18.02 -6.74 8.24
CA GLY A 170 18.12 -6.51 9.69
C GLY A 170 16.99 -7.17 10.49
N ASP A 171 17.03 -6.95 11.81
CA ASP A 171 16.12 -7.58 12.77
C ASP A 171 14.76 -6.87 12.92
N ALA A 172 14.55 -5.76 12.20
CA ALA A 172 13.35 -4.94 12.31
C ALA A 172 12.09 -5.80 12.10
N PHE A 173 11.16 -5.66 13.04
CA PHE A 173 9.88 -6.35 13.06
C PHE A 173 8.77 -5.37 13.43
N ALA A 174 7.60 -5.57 12.85
CA ALA A 174 6.42 -4.79 13.18
C ALA A 174 5.16 -5.67 13.19
N ARG A 175 4.20 -5.27 14.03
CA ARG A 175 2.82 -5.77 14.00
C ARG A 175 1.87 -4.60 13.86
N ILE A 176 0.90 -4.75 12.97
CA ILE A 176 -0.11 -3.74 12.66
C ILE A 176 -1.47 -4.39 12.89
N VAL A 177 -2.27 -3.81 13.79
CA VAL A 177 -3.61 -4.32 14.15
C VAL A 177 -4.62 -3.19 14.10
N GLY A 178 -5.85 -3.45 13.66
CA GLY A 178 -6.94 -2.50 13.78
C GLY A 178 -7.92 -2.58 12.62
N THR A 179 -8.42 -1.42 12.18
CA THR A 179 -9.37 -1.31 11.06
C THR A 179 -8.86 -0.29 10.04
N TRP A 180 -8.94 -0.65 8.76
CA TRP A 180 -8.65 0.22 7.62
C TRP A 180 -9.75 0.06 6.57
N GLU A 181 -10.41 1.16 6.19
CA GLU A 181 -11.49 1.14 5.18
C GLU A 181 -12.60 0.11 5.52
N GLY A 182 -12.95 0.01 6.81
CA GLY A 182 -13.94 -0.95 7.32
C GLY A 182 -13.49 -2.42 7.35
N ARG A 183 -12.22 -2.71 7.06
CA ARG A 183 -11.65 -4.06 7.10
C ARG A 183 -10.72 -4.24 8.29
N ALA A 184 -10.87 -5.36 8.98
CA ALA A 184 -9.91 -5.75 10.01
C ALA A 184 -8.52 -5.98 9.39
N VAL A 185 -7.51 -5.46 10.07
CA VAL A 185 -6.09 -5.66 9.77
C VAL A 185 -5.48 -6.34 10.99
N ASP A 186 -4.79 -7.46 10.76
CA ASP A 186 -3.83 -8.04 11.69
C ASP A 186 -2.71 -8.63 10.83
N THR A 187 -1.57 -7.95 10.81
CA THR A 187 -0.44 -8.40 10.02
C THR A 187 0.87 -8.07 10.68
N THR A 188 1.88 -8.87 10.38
CA THR A 188 3.26 -8.62 10.78
C THR A 188 4.07 -8.27 9.55
N ALA A 189 5.16 -7.52 9.71
CA ALA A 189 6.13 -7.26 8.67
C ALA A 189 7.53 -7.40 9.26
N SER A 190 8.45 -7.99 8.51
CA SER A 190 9.84 -8.13 8.93
C SER A 190 10.80 -7.68 7.83
N ARG A 191 12.10 -7.77 8.07
CA ARG A 191 13.13 -7.54 7.03
C ARG A 191 14.04 -8.74 6.85
N ARG A 192 13.51 -9.95 7.08
CA ARG A 192 14.30 -11.19 7.14
C ARG A 192 14.78 -11.68 5.77
N ASP A 193 14.07 -11.37 4.69
CA ASP A 193 14.40 -11.72 3.31
C ASP A 193 13.95 -10.61 2.32
N GLY A 194 14.23 -10.81 1.03
CA GLY A 194 13.92 -9.80 -0.01
C GLY A 194 12.44 -9.49 -0.21
N CYS A 195 11.54 -10.46 -0.03
CA CYS A 195 10.11 -10.22 -0.14
C CYS A 195 9.61 -9.42 1.05
N GLU A 196 10.05 -9.78 2.25
CA GLU A 196 9.71 -9.09 3.49
C GLU A 196 10.25 -7.65 3.50
N ILE A 197 11.47 -7.42 2.98
CA ILE A 197 12.00 -6.06 2.76
C ILE A 197 11.12 -5.26 1.80
N ALA A 198 10.71 -5.83 0.67
CA ALA A 198 9.85 -5.15 -0.30
C ALA A 198 8.49 -4.79 0.33
N ARG A 199 7.94 -5.70 1.14
CA ARG A 199 6.68 -5.51 1.84
C ARG A 199 6.77 -4.49 2.98
N TRP A 200 7.86 -4.47 3.74
CA TRP A 200 8.15 -3.40 4.68
C TRP A 200 8.15 -2.04 3.98
N ASN A 201 8.85 -1.94 2.85
CA ASN A 201 8.97 -0.70 2.08
C ASN A 201 7.63 -0.23 1.50
N SER A 202 6.73 -1.14 1.13
CA SER A 202 5.41 -0.76 0.60
C SER A 202 4.50 -0.15 1.67
N LEU A 203 4.78 -0.46 2.95
CA LEU A 203 4.09 0.08 4.13
C LEU A 203 4.70 1.40 4.63
N VAL A 204 5.83 1.86 4.09
CA VAL A 204 6.36 3.19 4.44
C VAL A 204 5.40 4.27 3.89
N PRO A 205 4.98 5.28 4.69
CA PRO A 205 5.48 5.65 6.02
C PRO A 205 4.58 5.25 7.20
N VAL A 206 3.70 4.25 7.06
CA VAL A 206 3.04 3.58 8.20
C VAL A 206 4.07 2.83 9.04
N LEU A 207 5.11 2.28 8.39
CA LEU A 207 6.32 1.79 9.05
C LEU A 207 7.46 2.80 8.88
N PRO A 208 8.45 2.82 9.79
CA PRO A 208 9.61 3.69 9.65
C PRO A 208 10.46 3.30 8.44
N ASP A 209 11.09 4.31 7.84
CA ASP A 209 12.10 4.13 6.80
C ASP A 209 13.44 3.80 7.46
N VAL A 210 13.93 2.57 7.23
CA VAL A 210 15.07 1.97 7.95
C VAL A 210 16.14 1.45 6.99
N ARG A 211 16.24 2.03 5.79
CA ARG A 211 17.16 1.58 4.73
C ARG A 211 18.63 1.58 5.12
#